data_AF-A0A257M3Y4-F1
#
_entry.id   AF-A0A257M3Y4-F1
#
_cell.length_a   1.000
_cell.length_b   1.000
_cell.length_c   1.000
_cell.angle_alpha   90.00
_cell.angle_beta   90.00
_cell.angle_gamma   90.00
#
_symmetry.space_group_name_H-M   'P 1'
#
loop_
_entity.id
_entity.type
_entity.pdbx_description
1 polymer ?
#
loop_
_entity_poly.entity_id
_entity_poly.type
_entity_poly.pdbx_seq_one_letter_code
_entity_poly.pdbx_strand_id
1 'polypeptide(L)'
;MNLRPLLQPDAAWLDDPHPRRILGVALATILGLAAYGFTVGWWRSPMMGVYVAIKMPLLVACTLGCNGLLNGLLGLLLGTGLGFRQSLLALLMSFALAALILGSLAPITFFLAWNAPAPDSVNAGMAHSAYLVTHTFLIGFAGIAANV
;
A
#
# COMPACT_ATOMS: atom_id res chain seq x y z
N MET A 1 2.15 9.54 17.18
CA MET A 1 1.17 8.48 16.87
C MET A 1 1.84 7.15 17.23
N ASN A 2 1.31 6.39 18.19
CA ASN A 2 1.97 5.16 18.66
C ASN A 2 1.72 4.03 17.63
N LEU A 3 2.77 3.55 16.94
CA LEU A 3 2.67 2.57 15.85
C LEU A 3 2.63 1.11 16.34
N ARG A 4 2.90 0.86 17.63
CA ARG A 4 2.90 -0.51 18.21
C ARG A 4 1.63 -1.33 17.94
N PRO A 5 0.41 -0.75 18.00
CA PRO A 5 -0.82 -1.51 17.72
C PRO A 5 -0.98 -1.94 16.25
N LEU A 6 -0.25 -1.31 15.32
CA LEU A 6 -0.24 -1.75 13.92
C LEU A 6 0.58 -3.04 13.74
N LEU A 7 1.64 -3.22 14.55
CA LEU A 7 2.56 -4.36 14.45
C LEU A 7 2.07 -5.60 15.19
N GLN A 8 1.12 -5.45 16.12
CA GLN A 8 0.51 -6.53 16.89
C GLN A 8 -1.01 -6.34 16.95
N PRO A 9 -1.75 -6.77 15.90
CA PRO A 9 -3.20 -6.68 15.90
C PRO A 9 -3.77 -7.70 16.90
N ASP A 10 -4.21 -7.20 18.05
CA ASP A 10 -4.94 -8.00 19.03
C ASP A 10 -6.36 -8.27 18.50
N ALA A 11 -6.84 -9.51 18.56
CA ALA A 11 -8.13 -9.89 17.96
C ALA A 11 -9.31 -9.05 18.50
N ALA A 12 -9.21 -8.59 19.76
CA ALA A 12 -10.15 -7.69 20.40
C ALA A 12 -10.39 -6.38 19.62
N TRP A 13 -9.44 -5.96 18.77
CA TRP A 13 -9.59 -4.75 17.96
C TRP A 13 -10.63 -4.90 16.83
N LEU A 14 -10.83 -6.11 16.32
CA LEU A 14 -11.85 -6.38 15.31
C LEU A 14 -13.27 -6.26 15.91
N ASP A 15 -13.40 -6.46 17.22
CA ASP A 15 -14.70 -6.48 17.91
C ASP A 15 -15.12 -5.10 18.42
N ASP A 16 -14.17 -4.22 18.81
CA ASP A 16 -14.46 -2.82 19.21
C ASP A 16 -13.62 -1.77 18.44
N PRO A 17 -13.99 -1.50 17.17
CA PRO A 17 -13.22 -0.59 16.33
C PRO A 17 -13.51 0.88 16.65
N HIS A 18 -12.55 1.56 17.30
CA HIS A 18 -12.66 3.00 17.57
C HIS A 18 -12.44 3.87 16.31
N PRO A 19 -13.38 4.77 15.92
CA PRO A 19 -13.33 5.52 14.65
C PRO A 19 -12.05 6.34 14.44
N ARG A 20 -11.57 7.02 15.49
CA ARG A 20 -10.32 7.80 15.45
C ARG A 20 -9.09 6.95 15.07
N ARG A 21 -9.05 5.68 15.49
CA ARG A 21 -7.93 4.78 15.19
C ARG A 21 -8.02 4.30 13.74
N ILE A 22 -9.22 3.92 13.28
CA ILE A 22 -9.46 3.56 11.88
C ILE A 22 -9.03 4.69 10.94
N LEU A 23 -9.41 5.94 11.27
CA LEU A 23 -8.98 7.11 10.52
C LEU A 23 -7.45 7.23 10.51
N GLY A 24 -6.79 7.04 11.65
CA GLY A 24 -5.32 7.05 11.73
C GLY A 24 -4.68 6.01 10.82
N VAL A 25 -5.18 4.77 10.83
CA VAL A 25 -4.70 3.67 9.98
C VAL A 25 -4.93 4.02 8.51
N ALA A 26 -6.14 4.44 8.14
CA ALA A 26 -6.45 4.84 6.77
C ALA A 26 -5.58 6.00 6.27
N LEU A 27 -5.34 7.02 7.11
CA LEU A 27 -4.44 8.12 6.78
C LEU A 27 -2.99 7.63 6.60
N ALA A 28 -2.50 6.76 7.47
CA ALA A 28 -1.17 6.17 7.32
C ALA A 28 -1.05 5.38 6.01
N THR A 29 -2.07 4.59 5.66
CA THR A 29 -2.13 3.86 4.37
C THR A 29 -2.10 4.83 3.19
N ILE A 30 -2.95 5.85 3.19
CA ILE A 30 -3.02 6.84 2.12
C ILE A 30 -1.69 7.57 1.96
N LEU A 31 -1.11 8.06 3.06
CA LEU A 31 0.15 8.82 3.03
C LEU A 31 1.33 7.94 2.59
N GLY A 32 1.42 6.70 3.07
CA GLY A 32 2.48 5.76 2.67
C GLY A 32 2.41 5.41 1.19
N LEU A 33 1.21 5.07 0.69
CA LEU A 33 0.99 4.77 -0.72
C LEU A 33 1.14 5.99 -1.63
N ALA A 34 0.72 7.17 -1.18
CA ALA A 34 0.88 8.41 -1.94
C ALA A 34 2.36 8.81 -2.04
N ALA A 35 3.10 8.74 -0.93
CA ALA A 35 4.53 9.02 -0.91
C ALA A 35 5.29 8.04 -1.81
N TYR A 36 5.04 6.72 -1.67
CA TYR A 36 5.66 5.72 -2.54
C TYR A 36 5.25 5.91 -4.01
N GLY A 37 3.95 6.07 -4.28
CA GLY A 37 3.40 6.27 -5.62
C GLY A 37 3.99 7.49 -6.33
N PHE A 38 4.22 8.58 -5.59
CA PHE A 38 4.90 9.76 -6.13
C PHE A 38 6.27 9.41 -6.71
N THR A 39 7.07 8.66 -5.96
CA THR A 39 8.42 8.27 -6.38
C THR A 39 8.38 7.37 -7.61
N VAL A 40 7.40 6.44 -7.69
CA VAL A 40 7.18 5.59 -8.88
C VAL A 40 6.97 6.45 -10.13
N GLY A 41 6.11 7.47 -10.06
CA GLY A 41 5.81 8.32 -11.21
C GLY A 41 6.90 9.35 -11.55
N TRP A 42 7.74 9.71 -10.58
CA TRP A 42 8.70 10.80 -10.69
C TRP A 42 9.70 10.64 -11.84
N TRP A 43 10.19 9.41 -12.07
CA TRP A 43 11.18 9.13 -13.11
C TRP A 43 10.76 9.63 -14.50
N ARG A 44 9.46 9.54 -14.83
CA ARG A 44 8.96 10.03 -16.13
C ARG A 44 8.77 11.53 -16.14
N SER A 45 8.10 12.08 -15.11
CA SER A 45 7.95 13.52 -14.90
C SER A 45 7.38 13.82 -13.51
N PRO A 46 7.60 15.02 -12.95
CA PRO A 46 6.98 15.42 -11.69
C PRO A 46 5.44 15.34 -11.71
N MET A 47 4.82 15.67 -12.85
CA MET A 47 3.37 15.59 -13.01
C MET A 47 2.88 14.13 -12.99
N MET A 48 3.65 13.21 -13.57
CA MET A 48 3.35 11.78 -13.48
C MET A 48 3.50 11.28 -12.04
N GLY A 49 4.46 11.80 -11.28
CA GLY A 49 4.57 11.57 -9.83
C GLY A 49 3.28 11.91 -9.09
N VAL A 50 2.74 13.12 -9.27
CA VAL A 50 1.49 13.53 -8.64
C VAL A 50 0.31 12.65 -9.05
N TYR A 51 0.21 12.30 -10.34
CA TYR A 51 -0.84 11.41 -10.83
C TYR A 51 -0.80 10.04 -10.15
N VAL A 52 0.39 9.44 -10.02
CA VAL A 52 0.55 8.13 -9.37
C VAL A 52 0.36 8.22 -7.85
N ALA A 53 0.75 9.32 -7.21
CA ALA A 53 0.52 9.57 -5.78
C ALA A 53 -0.97 9.56 -5.41
N ILE A 54 -1.84 10.00 -6.32
CA ILE A 54 -3.30 9.95 -6.13
C ILE A 54 -3.85 8.59 -6.57
N LYS A 55 -3.41 8.08 -7.72
CA LYS A 55 -3.91 6.82 -8.29
C LYS A 55 -3.64 5.62 -7.39
N MET A 56 -2.47 5.54 -6.74
CA MET A 56 -2.07 4.39 -5.94
C MET A 56 -2.99 4.16 -4.72
N PRO A 57 -3.25 5.17 -3.85
CA PRO A 57 -4.22 5.04 -2.77
C PRO A 57 -5.63 4.65 -3.26
N LEU A 58 -6.09 5.23 -4.36
CA LEU A 58 -7.41 4.92 -4.92
C LEU A 58 -7.50 3.47 -5.41
N LEU A 59 -6.45 2.99 -6.08
CA LEU A 59 -6.36 1.60 -6.54
C LEU A 59 -6.42 0.64 -5.36
N VAL A 60 -5.63 0.88 -4.31
CA VAL A 60 -5.64 0.03 -3.11
C VAL A 60 -6.96 0.13 -2.34
N ALA A 61 -7.59 1.30 -2.27
CA ALA A 61 -8.91 1.44 -1.66
C ALA A 61 -9.99 0.63 -2.41
N CYS A 62 -9.94 0.63 -3.74
CA CYS A 62 -10.80 -0.22 -4.57
C CYS A 62 -10.52 -1.71 -4.33
N THR A 63 -9.25 -2.11 -4.33
CA THR A 63 -8.82 -3.49 -4.01
C THR A 63 -9.30 -3.91 -2.63
N LEU A 64 -9.15 -3.07 -1.62
CA LEU A 64 -9.62 -3.30 -0.26
C LEU A 64 -11.14 -3.52 -0.22
N GLY A 65 -11.92 -2.68 -0.91
CA GLY A 65 -13.37 -2.81 -0.99
C GLY A 65 -13.80 -4.14 -1.62
N CYS A 66 -13.25 -4.48 -2.79
CA CYS A 66 -13.55 -5.73 -3.46
C CYS A 66 -13.14 -6.96 -2.61
N ASN A 67 -11.93 -6.96 -2.05
CA ASN A 67 -11.45 -8.07 -1.23
C ASN A 67 -12.22 -8.20 0.09
N GLY A 68 -12.59 -7.08 0.74
CA GLY A 68 -13.38 -7.12 1.96
C GLY A 68 -14.78 -7.68 1.74
N LEU A 69 -15.42 -7.36 0.59
CA LEU A 69 -16.70 -7.94 0.21
C LEU A 69 -16.58 -9.45 -0.08
N LEU A 70 -15.59 -9.85 -0.88
CA LEU A 70 -15.36 -11.26 -1.21
C LEU A 70 -15.04 -12.07 0.04
N ASN A 71 -14.15 -11.57 0.91
CA ASN A 71 -13.77 -12.24 2.14
C ASN A 71 -14.93 -12.29 3.15
N GLY A 72 -15.80 -11.29 3.19
CA GLY A 72 -17.03 -11.34 3.98
C GLY A 72 -18.00 -12.40 3.48
N LEU A 73 -18.19 -12.53 2.15
CA LEU A 73 -18.99 -13.59 1.55
C LEU A 73 -18.42 -14.99 1.83
N LEU A 74 -17.11 -15.16 1.66
CA LEU A 74 -16.42 -16.40 2.02
C LEU A 74 -16.54 -16.69 3.51
N GLY A 75 -16.45 -15.67 4.37
CA GLY A 75 -16.61 -15.80 5.81
C GLY A 75 -17.98 -16.34 6.21
N LEU A 76 -19.04 -15.89 5.52
CA LEU A 76 -20.40 -16.41 5.65
C LEU A 76 -20.52 -17.85 5.13
N LEU A 77 -19.98 -18.15 3.94
CA LEU A 77 -20.06 -19.47 3.33
C LEU A 77 -19.31 -20.55 4.14
N LEU A 78 -18.16 -20.19 4.71
CA LEU A 78 -17.31 -21.08 5.49
C LEU A 78 -17.71 -21.14 6.97
N GLY A 79 -18.68 -20.34 7.41
CA GLY A 79 -19.15 -20.32 8.80
C GLY A 79 -18.11 -19.80 9.80
N THR A 80 -17.12 -19.02 9.36
CA THR A 80 -16.02 -18.53 10.20
C THR A 80 -16.44 -17.49 11.25
N GLY A 81 -17.65 -16.93 11.13
CA GLY A 81 -18.16 -15.88 12.01
C GLY A 81 -17.60 -14.48 11.72
N LEU A 82 -16.65 -14.33 10.79
CA LEU A 82 -16.11 -13.04 10.36
C LEU A 82 -17.14 -12.27 9.52
N GLY A 83 -17.61 -11.16 10.06
CA GLY A 83 -18.49 -10.23 9.34
C GLY A 83 -17.73 -9.37 8.32
N PHE A 84 -18.47 -8.77 7.38
CA PHE A 84 -17.91 -7.87 6.35
C PHE A 84 -17.05 -6.74 6.92
N ARG A 85 -17.47 -6.14 8.04
CA ARG A 85 -16.73 -5.03 8.68
C ARG A 85 -15.39 -5.50 9.26
N GLN A 86 -15.39 -6.63 9.96
CA GLN A 86 -14.17 -7.20 10.53
C GLN A 86 -13.19 -7.59 9.42
N SER A 87 -13.69 -8.18 8.34
CA SER A 87 -12.88 -8.51 7.16
C SER A 87 -12.22 -7.27 6.53
N LEU A 88 -13.00 -6.19 6.34
CA LEU A 88 -12.49 -4.94 5.78
C LEU A 88 -11.44 -4.29 6.70
N LEU A 89 -11.64 -4.33 8.01
CA LEU A 89 -10.70 -3.80 8.98
C LEU A 89 -9.40 -4.60 9.04
N ALA A 90 -9.49 -5.93 9.00
CA ALA A 90 -8.31 -6.80 8.95
C ALA A 90 -7.46 -6.52 7.71
N LEU A 91 -8.11 -6.40 6.53
CA LEU A 91 -7.43 -6.05 5.30
C LEU A 91 -6.84 -4.63 5.35
N LEU A 92 -7.56 -3.66 5.90
CA LEU A 92 -7.07 -2.28 6.03
C LEU A 92 -5.78 -2.22 6.87
N MET A 93 -5.69 -3.00 7.95
CA MET A 93 -4.46 -3.08 8.76
C MET A 93 -3.30 -3.69 7.99
N SER A 94 -3.54 -4.80 7.29
CA SER A 94 -2.53 -5.46 6.45
C SER A 94 -2.00 -4.49 5.37
N PHE A 95 -2.90 -3.80 4.67
CA PHE A 95 -2.52 -2.78 3.69
C PHE A 95 -1.81 -1.58 4.31
N ALA A 96 -2.15 -1.19 5.55
CA ALA A 96 -1.48 -0.10 6.25
C ALA A 96 -0.03 -0.44 6.57
N LEU A 97 0.25 -1.66 7.02
CA LEU A 97 1.62 -2.14 7.23
C LEU A 97 2.41 -2.16 5.91
N ALA A 98 1.83 -2.73 4.86
CA ALA A 98 2.47 -2.72 3.54
C ALA A 98 2.74 -1.30 3.04
N ALA A 99 1.79 -0.38 3.23
CA ALA A 99 1.93 1.03 2.87
C ALA A 99 3.02 1.75 3.69
N LEU A 100 3.19 1.42 4.97
CA LEU A 100 4.27 1.95 5.80
C LEU A 100 5.63 1.45 5.34
N ILE A 101 5.76 0.16 5.01
CA ILE A 101 6.99 -0.42 4.45
C ILE A 101 7.33 0.31 3.14
N LEU A 102 6.39 0.38 2.19
CA LEU A 102 6.60 1.06 0.91
C LEU A 102 6.88 2.56 1.08
N GLY A 103 6.14 3.24 1.96
CA GLY A 103 6.35 4.64 2.28
C GLY A 103 7.74 4.91 2.87
N SER A 104 8.25 4.02 3.72
CA SER A 104 9.62 4.10 4.25
C SER A 104 10.70 3.89 3.18
N LEU A 105 10.39 3.15 2.11
CA LEU A 105 11.27 2.94 0.97
C LEU A 105 11.22 4.09 -0.04
N ALA A 106 10.25 5.00 0.09
CA ALA A 106 10.08 6.13 -0.83
C ALA A 106 11.35 6.98 -1.03
N PRO A 107 12.15 7.33 0.01
CA PRO A 107 13.40 8.07 -0.21
C PRO A 107 14.40 7.30 -1.09
N ILE A 108 14.44 5.96 -0.96
CA ILE A 108 15.35 5.10 -1.73
C ILE A 108 14.89 5.02 -3.18
N THR A 109 13.61 4.80 -3.42
CA THR A 109 13.04 4.76 -4.78
C THR A 109 13.10 6.13 -5.47
N PHE A 110 12.94 7.22 -4.71
CA PHE A 110 13.16 8.57 -5.22
C PHE A 110 14.61 8.78 -5.65
N PHE A 111 15.58 8.35 -4.85
CA PHE A 111 16.99 8.45 -5.22
C PHE A 111 17.31 7.61 -6.46
N LEU A 112 16.72 6.42 -6.57
CA LEU A 112 16.82 5.59 -7.76
C LEU A 112 16.23 6.29 -9.00
N ALA A 113 15.07 6.93 -8.87
CA ALA A 113 14.46 7.73 -9.94
C ALA A 113 15.32 8.92 -10.35
N TRP A 114 15.98 9.58 -9.38
CA TRP A 114 16.83 10.74 -9.62
C TRP A 114 18.13 10.39 -10.36
N ASN A 115 18.71 9.21 -10.09
CA ASN A 115 19.95 8.75 -10.72
C ASN A 115 19.72 7.95 -12.00
N ALA A 116 18.48 7.60 -12.32
CA ALA A 116 18.18 6.84 -13.52
C ALA A 116 18.38 7.70 -14.79
N PRO A 117 18.81 7.09 -15.92
CA PRO A 117 18.92 7.78 -17.19
C PRO A 117 17.62 8.50 -17.55
N ALA A 118 17.76 9.68 -18.18
CA ALA A 118 16.61 10.46 -18.62
C ALA A 118 15.72 9.65 -19.58
N PRO A 119 14.39 9.90 -19.60
CA PRO A 119 13.46 9.17 -20.46
C PRO A 119 13.77 9.23 -21.97
N ASP A 120 14.49 10.24 -22.42
CA ASP A 120 14.86 10.45 -23.83
C ASP A 120 16.27 9.93 -24.18
N SER A 121 16.95 9.29 -23.23
CA SER A 121 18.29 8.75 -23.44
C SER A 121 18.29 7.43 -24.21
N VAL A 122 19.40 7.10 -24.86
CA VAL A 122 19.59 5.84 -25.63
C VAL A 122 19.33 4.59 -24.77
N ASN A 123 19.59 4.66 -23.46
CA ASN A 123 19.40 3.55 -22.52
C ASN A 123 18.07 3.61 -21.75
N ALA A 124 17.14 4.49 -22.12
CA ALA A 124 15.88 4.68 -21.38
C ALA A 124 15.03 3.40 -21.30
N GLY A 125 15.04 2.55 -22.33
CA GLY A 125 14.31 1.28 -22.34
C GLY A 125 14.76 0.33 -21.23
N MET A 126 16.08 0.14 -21.09
CA MET A 126 16.65 -0.72 -20.04
C MET A 126 16.38 -0.13 -18.65
N ALA A 127 16.55 1.19 -18.49
CA ALA A 127 16.25 1.87 -17.24
C ALA A 127 14.78 1.69 -16.85
N HIS A 128 13.85 1.86 -17.80
CA HIS A 128 12.43 1.67 -17.55
C HIS A 128 12.07 0.26 -17.12
N SER A 129 12.59 -0.77 -17.83
CA SER A 129 12.33 -2.17 -17.48
C SER A 129 12.88 -2.52 -16.10
N ALA A 130 14.12 -2.14 -15.80
CA ALA A 130 14.72 -2.35 -14.48
C ALA A 130 13.89 -1.65 -13.40
N TYR A 131 13.48 -0.40 -13.65
CA TYR A 131 12.65 0.39 -12.75
C TYR A 131 11.33 -0.32 -12.44
N LEU A 132 10.58 -0.79 -13.45
CA LEU A 132 9.32 -1.51 -13.25
C LEU A 132 9.49 -2.82 -12.47
N VAL A 133 10.53 -3.60 -12.79
CA VAL A 133 10.82 -4.86 -12.09
C VAL A 133 11.16 -4.59 -10.62
N THR A 134 12.00 -3.59 -10.33
CA THR A 134 12.33 -3.20 -8.95
C THR A 134 11.08 -2.82 -8.17
N HIS A 135 10.20 -1.97 -8.71
CA HIS A 135 8.99 -1.56 -7.99
C HIS A 135 8.01 -2.73 -7.81
N THR A 136 7.91 -3.63 -8.78
CA THR A 136 7.09 -4.85 -8.68
C THR A 136 7.60 -5.75 -7.55
N PHE A 137 8.93 -5.94 -7.48
CA PHE A 137 9.56 -6.69 -6.39
C PHE A 137 9.29 -6.05 -5.03
N LEU A 138 9.47 -4.74 -4.89
CA LEU A 138 9.23 -4.03 -3.62
C LEU A 138 7.77 -4.12 -3.16
N ILE A 139 6.81 -3.98 -4.09
CA ILE A 139 5.38 -4.12 -3.78
C ILE A 139 5.07 -5.55 -3.31
N GLY A 140 5.59 -6.56 -4.01
CA GLY A 140 5.42 -7.96 -3.61
C GLY A 140 6.05 -8.26 -2.25
N PHE A 141 7.27 -7.80 -2.02
CA PHE A 141 7.98 -7.94 -0.75
C PHE A 141 7.21 -7.30 0.40
N ALA A 142 6.76 -6.05 0.24
CA ALA A 142 5.98 -5.35 1.26
C ALA A 142 4.66 -6.07 1.57
N GLY A 143 4.01 -6.64 0.55
CA GLY A 143 2.81 -7.45 0.72
C GLY A 143 3.08 -8.71 1.57
N ILE A 144 4.16 -9.43 1.31
CA ILE A 144 4.54 -10.62 2.10
C ILE A 144 4.93 -10.21 3.52
N ALA A 145 5.84 -9.24 3.67
CA ALA A 145 6.36 -8.81 4.96
C ALA A 145 5.30 -8.22 5.89
N ALA A 146 4.21 -7.67 5.36
CA ALA A 146 3.08 -7.18 6.14
C ALA A 146 2.16 -8.30 6.68
N ASN A 147 2.33 -9.55 6.23
CA ASN A 147 1.44 -10.68 6.53
C ASN A 147 2.17 -11.92 7.10
N VAL A 148 3.46 -11.81 7.43
CA VAL A 148 4.27 -12.82 8.12
C VAL A 148 4.50 -12.38 9.56
#